data_AF-A0A101FS96-F1
#
_entry.id   AF-A0A101FS96-F1
#
_cell.length_a   1.000
_cell.length_b   1.000
_cell.length_c   1.000
_cell.angle_alpha   90.00
_cell.angle_beta   90.00
_cell.angle_gamma   90.00
#
_symmetry.space_group_name_H-M   'P 1'
#
loop_
_entity.id
_entity.type
_entity.pdbx_description
1 polymer ?
#
loop_
_entity_poly.entity_id
_entity_poly.type
_entity_poly.pdbx_seq_one_letter_code
_entity_poly.pdbx_strand_id
1 'polypeptide(L)'
;MGMKQKYKVQIAAGISFLLAGIALAFLEVWPEEHLTPFCYLAPVGLALIIIPLVRHWRYGDEPQKDERTSNILTRGFVYSWHLTVGIMVALFVMDDAGVMTMTVQNTLALIILVATFSALIFQGYLSRKEASL
;
A
#
# COMPACT_ATOMS: atom_id res chain seq x y z
N MET A 1 -7.50 -28.00 -0.20
CA MET A 1 -6.24 -27.23 -0.17
C MET A 1 -6.33 -26.18 0.93
N GLY A 2 -5.47 -26.25 1.94
CA GLY A 2 -5.51 -25.33 3.09
C GLY A 2 -4.70 -24.07 2.82
N MET A 3 -5.22 -22.91 3.20
CA MET A 3 -4.49 -21.64 3.10
C MET A 3 -3.18 -21.70 3.92
N LYS A 4 -2.06 -21.27 3.32
CA LYS A 4 -0.75 -21.22 3.97
C LYS A 4 -0.81 -20.40 5.27
N GLN A 5 -0.13 -20.86 6.33
CA GLN A 5 -0.18 -20.24 7.67
C GLN A 5 0.15 -18.74 7.66
N LYS A 6 1.11 -18.33 6.82
CA LYS A 6 1.48 -16.92 6.63
C LYS A 6 0.29 -16.05 6.21
N TYR A 7 -0.55 -16.53 5.29
CA TYR A 7 -1.71 -15.79 4.81
C TYR A 7 -2.79 -15.70 5.89
N LYS A 8 -2.99 -16.77 6.67
CA LYS A 8 -3.90 -16.75 7.83
C LYS A 8 -3.48 -15.71 8.86
N VAL A 9 -2.18 -15.62 9.18
CA VAL A 9 -1.65 -14.61 10.11
C VAL A 9 -1.86 -13.19 9.57
N GLN A 10 -1.62 -12.96 8.28
CA GLN A 10 -1.85 -11.65 7.65
C GLN A 10 -3.33 -11.26 7.70
N ILE A 11 -4.24 -12.19 7.39
CA ILE A 11 -5.69 -11.95 7.46
C ILE A 11 -6.11 -11.68 8.91
N ALA A 12 -5.63 -12.47 9.87
CA ALA A 12 -5.94 -12.28 11.28
C ALA A 12 -5.48 -10.90 11.77
N ALA A 13 -4.26 -10.49 11.42
CA ALA A 13 -3.77 -9.14 11.71
C ALA A 13 -4.67 -8.08 11.06
N GLY A 14 -5.05 -8.25 9.79
CA GLY A 14 -5.94 -7.30 9.10
C GLY A 14 -7.30 -7.15 9.77
N ILE A 15 -7.89 -8.26 10.25
CA ILE A 15 -9.13 -8.25 11.05
C ILE A 15 -8.90 -7.51 12.37
N SER A 16 -7.79 -7.75 13.07
CA SER A 16 -7.45 -7.03 14.31
C SER A 16 -7.35 -5.52 14.08
N PHE A 17 -6.75 -5.08 12.98
CA PHE A 17 -6.68 -3.66 12.62
C PHE A 17 -8.07 -3.05 12.36
N LEU A 18 -8.95 -3.76 11.65
CA LEU A 18 -10.34 -3.29 11.43
C LEU A 18 -11.12 -3.20 12.74
N LEU A 19 -11.04 -4.23 13.59
CA LEU A 19 -11.72 -4.25 14.89
C LEU A 19 -11.18 -3.16 15.81
N ALA A 20 -9.86 -2.93 15.82
CA ALA A 20 -9.26 -1.85 16.59
C ALA A 20 -9.73 -0.47 16.10
N GLY A 21 -9.80 -0.26 14.78
CA GLY A 21 -10.32 0.99 14.21
C GLY A 21 -11.78 1.25 14.60
N ILE A 22 -12.61 0.22 14.54
CA ILE A 22 -14.02 0.30 14.96
C ILE A 22 -14.11 0.59 16.47
N ALA A 23 -13.38 -0.17 17.29
CA ALA A 23 -13.40 0.00 18.75
C ALA A 23 -12.95 1.41 19.17
N LEU A 24 -11.87 1.93 18.59
CA LEU A 24 -11.37 3.27 18.87
C LEU A 24 -12.34 4.37 18.43
N ALA A 25 -13.08 4.15 17.33
CA ALA A 25 -14.13 5.06 16.90
C ALA A 25 -15.32 5.07 17.88
N PHE A 26 -15.74 3.90 18.36
CA PHE A 26 -16.82 3.77 19.36
C PHE A 26 -16.44 4.30 20.75
N LEU A 27 -15.17 4.22 21.13
CA LEU A 27 -14.66 4.77 22.38
C LEU A 27 -14.46 6.29 22.33
N GLU A 28 -14.77 6.94 21.21
CA GLU A 28 -14.65 8.40 21.01
C GLU A 28 -13.28 8.94 21.44
N VAL A 29 -12.21 8.18 21.18
CA VAL A 29 -10.84 8.55 21.56
C VAL A 29 -10.44 9.90 20.95
N TRP A 30 -11.02 10.23 19.78
CA TRP A 30 -11.01 11.57 19.19
C TRP A 30 -12.43 12.14 19.17
N PRO A 31 -12.82 12.98 20.16
CA PRO A 31 -14.20 13.44 20.30
C PRO A 31 -14.69 14.27 19.11
N GLU A 32 -13.84 15.16 18.60
CA GLU A 32 -14.18 16.03 17.47
C GLU A 32 -14.21 15.28 16.13
N GLU A 33 -13.52 14.14 16.04
CA GLU A 33 -13.36 13.36 14.80
C GLU A 33 -13.41 11.85 15.08
N HIS A 34 -14.56 11.39 15.56
CA HIS A 34 -14.76 10.00 15.99
C HIS A 34 -14.42 8.94 14.91
N LEU A 35 -14.49 9.27 13.62
CA LEU A 35 -14.16 8.34 12.52
C LEU A 35 -12.65 8.27 12.20
N THR A 36 -11.85 9.22 12.67
CA THR A 36 -10.43 9.34 12.31
C THR A 36 -9.60 8.07 12.60
N PRO A 37 -9.76 7.39 13.76
CA PRO A 37 -9.08 6.12 14.02
C PRO A 37 -9.42 5.04 13.00
N PHE A 38 -10.70 4.92 12.63
CA PHE A 38 -11.14 3.95 11.63
C PHE A 38 -10.57 4.28 10.25
N CYS A 39 -10.58 5.56 9.85
CA CYS A 39 -10.01 6.00 8.57
C CYS A 39 -8.51 5.68 8.44
N TYR A 40 -7.75 5.67 9.54
CA TYR A 40 -6.33 5.30 9.51
C TYR A 40 -6.08 3.78 9.54
N LEU A 41 -6.86 3.04 10.33
CA LEU A 41 -6.63 1.61 10.56
C LEU A 41 -7.29 0.74 9.48
N ALA A 42 -8.41 1.17 8.91
CA ALA A 42 -9.18 0.38 7.94
C ALA A 42 -8.43 0.11 6.62
N PRO A 43 -7.71 1.07 6.00
CA PRO A 43 -6.95 0.80 4.79
C PRO A 43 -5.85 -0.25 5.01
N VAL A 44 -5.17 -0.18 6.17
CA VAL A 44 -4.13 -1.16 6.55
C VAL A 44 -4.75 -2.54 6.77
N GLY A 45 -5.87 -2.60 7.50
CA GLY A 45 -6.59 -3.84 7.75
C GLY A 45 -7.11 -4.50 6.46
N LEU A 46 -7.70 -3.72 5.56
CA LEU A 46 -8.16 -4.19 4.25
C LEU A 46 -7.01 -4.68 3.39
N ALA A 47 -5.88 -3.97 3.33
CA ALA A 47 -4.70 -4.41 2.59
C ALA A 47 -4.18 -5.76 3.09
N LEU A 48 -4.11 -5.93 4.42
CA LEU A 48 -3.68 -7.17 5.07
C LEU A 48 -4.63 -8.35 4.84
N ILE A 49 -5.90 -8.11 4.47
CA ILE A 49 -6.86 -9.14 4.13
C ILE A 49 -6.84 -9.44 2.62
N ILE A 50 -6.97 -8.39 1.79
CA ILE A 50 -7.13 -8.52 0.34
C ILE A 50 -5.87 -9.10 -0.30
N ILE A 51 -4.69 -8.61 0.06
CA ILE A 51 -3.42 -9.04 -0.55
C ILE A 51 -3.19 -10.56 -0.39
N PRO A 52 -3.24 -11.16 0.81
CA PRO A 52 -3.09 -12.60 0.96
C PRO A 52 -4.22 -13.39 0.31
N LEU A 53 -5.46 -12.88 0.29
CA LEU A 53 -6.57 -13.54 -0.42
C LEU A 53 -6.29 -13.65 -1.92
N VAL A 54 -5.94 -12.52 -2.54
CA VAL A 54 -5.61 -12.43 -3.96
C VAL A 54 -4.39 -13.31 -4.27
N ARG A 55 -3.36 -13.30 -3.41
CA ARG A 55 -2.18 -14.16 -3.58
C ARG A 55 -2.51 -15.64 -3.44
N HIS A 56 -3.38 -16.02 -2.50
CA HIS A 56 -3.80 -17.40 -2.34
C HIS A 56 -4.57 -17.89 -3.57
N TRP A 57 -5.47 -17.07 -4.11
CA TRP A 57 -6.21 -17.38 -5.32
C TRP A 57 -5.34 -17.42 -6.58
N ARG A 58 -4.35 -16.53 -6.71
CA ARG A 58 -3.48 -16.49 -7.90
C ARG A 58 -2.41 -17.56 -7.94
N TYR A 59 -1.82 -17.91 -6.80
CA TYR A 59 -0.59 -18.70 -6.75
C TYR A 59 -0.74 -20.08 -6.11
N GLY A 60 -1.91 -20.43 -5.56
CA GLY A 60 -2.20 -21.77 -5.04
C GLY A 60 -1.07 -22.37 -4.19
N ASP A 61 -0.60 -23.57 -4.61
CA ASP A 61 0.50 -24.32 -4.01
C ASP A 61 1.84 -24.20 -4.77
N GLU A 62 1.92 -23.36 -5.82
CA GLU A 62 3.17 -23.15 -6.55
C GLU A 62 4.28 -22.56 -5.67
N PRO A 63 5.57 -22.78 -6.01
CA PRO A 63 6.69 -22.23 -5.28
C PRO A 63 6.55 -20.71 -5.16
N GLN A 64 6.47 -20.25 -3.92
CA GLN A 64 5.94 -18.94 -3.56
C GLN A 64 6.83 -17.75 -3.96
N LYS A 65 8.00 -18.02 -4.56
CA LYS A 65 9.00 -17.01 -4.88
C LYS A 65 9.94 -17.52 -5.97
N ASP A 66 9.50 -17.44 -7.21
CA ASP A 66 10.41 -17.45 -8.36
C ASP A 66 11.32 -16.21 -8.26
N GLU A 67 12.63 -16.39 -8.44
CA GLU A 67 13.61 -15.29 -8.48
C GLU A 67 13.17 -14.18 -9.43
N ARG A 68 12.51 -14.56 -10.53
CA ARG A 68 11.91 -13.63 -11.50
C ARG A 68 10.89 -12.69 -10.85
N THR A 69 9.96 -13.22 -10.05
CA THR A 69 8.93 -12.40 -9.38
C THR A 69 9.56 -11.45 -8.36
N SER A 70 10.60 -11.91 -7.66
CA SER A 70 11.35 -11.06 -6.73
C SER A 70 12.03 -9.90 -7.45
N ASN A 71 12.64 -10.17 -8.61
CA ASN A 71 13.30 -9.14 -9.42
C ASN A 71 12.31 -8.12 -9.97
N ILE A 72 11.13 -8.56 -10.46
CA ILE A 72 10.06 -7.66 -10.93
C ILE A 72 9.60 -6.74 -9.80
N LEU A 73 9.35 -7.29 -8.61
CA LEU A 73 8.90 -6.53 -7.45
C LEU A 73 9.93 -5.47 -7.05
N THR A 74 11.20 -5.85 -6.92
CA THR A 74 12.28 -4.92 -6.55
C THR A 74 12.48 -3.84 -7.61
N ARG A 75 12.51 -4.21 -8.90
CA ARG A 75 12.66 -3.22 -9.99
C ARG A 75 11.48 -2.25 -10.04
N GLY A 76 10.25 -2.76 -9.93
CA GLY A 76 9.06 -1.91 -9.90
C GLY A 76 9.05 -0.95 -8.71
N PHE A 77 9.53 -1.40 -7.54
CA PHE A 77 9.72 -0.55 -6.37
C PHE A 77 10.80 0.52 -6.60
N VAL A 78 11.95 0.18 -7.18
CA VAL A 78 13.02 1.15 -7.48
C VAL A 78 12.53 2.24 -8.44
N TYR A 79 11.83 1.88 -9.53
CA TYR A 79 11.28 2.89 -10.44
C TYR A 79 10.24 3.79 -9.78
N SER A 80 9.35 3.20 -8.96
CA SER A 80 8.37 3.95 -8.16
C SER A 80 9.03 4.91 -7.18
N TRP A 81 10.09 4.48 -6.50
CA TRP A 81 10.83 5.31 -5.57
C TRP A 81 11.43 6.54 -6.25
N HIS A 82 12.10 6.35 -7.39
CA HIS A 82 12.66 7.47 -8.16
C HIS A 82 11.59 8.47 -8.63
N LEU A 83 10.44 7.97 -9.11
CA LEU A 83 9.32 8.84 -9.48
C LEU A 83 8.80 9.62 -8.27
N THR A 84 8.64 8.95 -7.14
CA THR A 84 8.12 9.56 -5.90
C THR A 84 9.07 10.66 -5.40
N VAL A 85 10.38 10.40 -5.39
CA VAL A 85 11.40 11.40 -5.04
C VAL A 85 11.33 12.60 -6.00
N GLY A 86 11.20 12.36 -7.31
CA GLY A 86 11.03 13.43 -8.29
C GLY A 86 9.81 14.31 -8.00
N ILE A 87 8.68 13.70 -7.64
CA ILE A 87 7.46 14.42 -7.26
C ILE A 87 7.64 15.18 -5.93
N MET A 88 8.30 14.59 -4.92
CA MET A 88 8.61 15.29 -3.68
C MET A 88 9.43 16.56 -3.93
N VAL A 89 10.46 16.47 -4.78
CA VAL A 89 11.29 17.63 -5.14
C VAL A 89 10.48 18.68 -5.89
N ALA A 90 9.62 18.27 -6.82
CA ALA A 90 8.76 19.20 -7.54
C ALA A 90 7.78 19.93 -6.60
N LEU A 91 7.14 19.20 -5.68
CA LEU A 91 6.25 19.78 -4.68
C LEU A 91 6.99 20.76 -3.77
N PHE A 92 8.19 20.39 -3.33
CA PHE A 92 9.04 21.27 -2.52
C PHE A 92 9.36 22.58 -3.24
N VAL A 93 9.79 22.51 -4.51
CA VAL A 93 10.10 23.71 -5.30
C VAL A 93 8.85 24.56 -5.54
N MET A 94 7.69 23.95 -5.79
CA MET A 94 6.44 24.68 -6.00
C MET A 94 5.94 25.39 -4.73
N ASP A 95 6.12 24.77 -3.57
CA ASP A 95 5.79 25.34 -2.26
C ASP A 95 6.73 26.51 -1.93
N ASP A 96 8.04 26.31 -2.09
CA ASP A 96 9.06 27.35 -1.88
C ASP A 96 8.89 28.56 -2.82
N ALA A 97 8.54 28.30 -4.09
CA ALA A 97 8.25 29.36 -5.07
C ALA A 97 6.90 30.06 -4.85
N GLY A 98 6.10 29.64 -3.86
CA GLY A 98 4.80 30.22 -3.55
C GLY A 98 3.72 29.94 -4.58
N VAL A 99 3.91 28.94 -5.46
CA VAL A 99 2.94 28.56 -6.51
C VAL A 99 1.76 27.81 -5.92
N MET A 100 2.02 26.94 -4.93
CA MET A 100 1.01 26.12 -4.27
C MET A 100 1.47 25.81 -2.85
N THR A 101 0.60 26.06 -1.86
CA THR A 101 0.85 25.67 -0.47
C THR A 101 0.08 24.40 -0.13
N MET A 102 0.77 23.37 0.36
CA MET A 102 0.13 22.12 0.81
C MET A 102 0.35 21.89 2.30
N THR A 103 -0.68 21.44 3.00
CA THR A 103 -0.52 20.98 4.38
C THR A 103 0.33 19.71 4.42
N VAL A 104 1.04 19.48 5.53
CA VAL A 104 1.83 18.24 5.74
C VAL A 104 0.98 16.99 5.49
N GLN A 105 -0.27 17.00 5.96
CA GLN A 105 -1.21 15.89 5.78
C GLN A 105 -1.50 15.63 4.29
N ASN A 106 -1.78 16.68 3.50
CA ASN A 106 -2.07 16.54 2.07
C ASN A 106 -0.84 16.06 1.29
N THR A 107 0.35 16.58 1.64
CA THR A 107 1.61 16.16 1.03
C THR A 107 1.88 14.68 1.30
N LEU A 108 1.75 14.23 2.55
CA LEU A 108 1.95 12.82 2.92
C LEU A 108 0.94 11.91 2.20
N ALA A 109 -0.34 12.30 2.17
CA ALA A 109 -1.38 11.54 1.47
C ALA A 109 -1.06 11.38 -0.02
N LEU A 110 -0.68 12.48 -0.68
CA LEU A 110 -0.29 12.47 -2.10
C LEU A 110 0.92 11.59 -2.35
N ILE A 111 1.96 11.70 -1.52
CA ILE A 111 3.17 10.89 -1.65
C ILE A 111 2.89 9.39 -1.47
N ILE A 112 2.09 9.01 -0.48
CA ILE A 112 1.70 7.60 -0.26
C ILE A 112 0.94 7.07 -1.49
N LEU A 113 0.04 7.87 -2.04
CA LEU A 113 -0.73 7.50 -3.23
C LEU A 113 0.21 7.32 -4.44
N VAL A 114 1.06 8.31 -4.72
CA VAL A 114 2.03 8.26 -5.82
C VAL A 114 2.94 7.03 -5.69
N ALA A 115 3.52 6.80 -4.52
CA ALA A 115 4.40 5.66 -4.29
C ALA A 115 3.67 4.32 -4.50
N THR A 116 2.48 4.17 -3.92
CA THR A 116 1.72 2.92 -4.00
C THR A 116 1.27 2.62 -5.42
N PHE A 117 0.61 3.57 -6.07
CA PHE A 117 0.05 3.36 -7.42
C PHE A 117 1.15 3.22 -8.47
N SER A 118 2.22 4.01 -8.40
CA SER A 118 3.34 3.87 -9.34
C SER A 118 4.04 2.52 -9.19
N ALA A 119 4.23 2.02 -7.97
CA ALA A 119 4.79 0.69 -7.75
C ALA A 119 3.93 -0.40 -8.40
N LEU A 120 2.60 -0.34 -8.23
CA LEU A 120 1.68 -1.29 -8.87
C LEU A 120 1.72 -1.18 -10.39
N ILE A 121 1.77 0.02 -10.95
CA ILE A 121 1.87 0.25 -12.40
C ILE A 121 3.18 -0.31 -12.94
N PHE A 122 4.34 0.01 -12.34
CA PHE A 122 5.64 -0.47 -12.80
C PHE A 122 5.78 -1.98 -12.66
N GLN A 123 5.30 -2.57 -11.56
CA GLN A 123 5.27 -4.04 -11.38
C GLN A 123 4.36 -4.70 -12.43
N GLY A 124 3.18 -4.13 -12.69
CA GLY A 124 2.26 -4.59 -13.73
C GLY A 124 2.86 -4.51 -15.13
N TYR A 125 3.56 -3.42 -15.45
CA TYR A 125 4.24 -3.24 -16.72
C TYR A 125 5.40 -4.23 -16.90
N LEU A 126 6.28 -4.35 -15.90
CA LEU A 126 7.43 -5.26 -15.95
C LEU A 126 6.99 -6.73 -16.04
N SER A 127 5.96 -7.13 -15.29
CA SER A 127 5.43 -8.49 -15.37
C SER A 127 4.86 -8.84 -16.76
N ARG A 128 4.20 -7.90 -17.44
CA ARG A 128 3.75 -8.10 -18.82
C ARG A 128 4.93 -8.18 -19.80
N LYS A 129 5.92 -7.31 -19.64
CA LYS A 129 7.11 -7.28 -20.50
C LYS A 129 7.95 -8.55 -20.39
N GLU A 130 8.11 -9.08 -19.19
CA GLU A 130 8.88 -10.31 -18.94
C GLU A 130 8.11 -11.60 -19.27
N ALA A 131 6.80 -11.52 -19.48
CA ALA A 131 5.98 -12.63 -19.98
C ALA A 131 5.94 -12.72 -21.51
N SER A 132 6.31 -11.65 -22.22
CA SER A 132 6.39 -11.60 -23.70
C SER A 132 7.78 -11.91 -24.27
N LEU A 133 8.73 -12.27 -23.39
CA LEU A 133 10.10 -12.69 -23.71
C LEU A 133 10.23 -14.19 -23.45
#